data_AF-A0A443RVK8-F1
#
_entry.id   AF-A0A443RVK8-F1
#
_cell.length_a   1.000
_cell.length_b   1.000
_cell.length_c   1.000
_cell.angle_alpha   90.00
_cell.angle_beta   90.00
_cell.angle_gamma   90.00
#
_symmetry.space_group_name_H-M   'P 1'
#
loop_
_entity.id
_entity.type
_entity.pdbx_description
1 polymer ?
#
loop_
_entity_poly.entity_id
_entity_poly.type
_entity_poly.pdbx_seq_one_letter_code
_entity_poly.pdbx_strand_id
1 'polypeptide(L)'
;MSTNPPPTLQIPIPAPMNFNGNVNQDWKRFHREFTVYSTASRLKDCDTEQQQATFLAIAGSEAQRIFTTLTVNPKESDKLKAVIDAFETYCKSRCNVTFARFTFNKRMQREGETFDSFLTDIRILAKDCDYSTVEESLLTDRIVIGVRDDTLRANLLRKSKLSLKDAIDMCRASESSASQVREIT
;
A
#
# COMPACT_ATOMS: atom_id res chain seq x y z
N MET A 1 -28.71 -17.67 -36.77
CA MET A 1 -28.14 -17.49 -35.43
C MET A 1 -27.17 -16.33 -35.51
N SER A 2 -27.53 -15.16 -34.98
CA SER A 2 -26.68 -13.97 -35.00
C SER A 2 -25.74 -14.05 -33.79
N THR A 3 -24.47 -14.36 -34.03
CA THR A 3 -23.45 -14.33 -32.98
C THR A 3 -23.07 -12.88 -32.73
N ASN A 4 -23.50 -12.31 -31.61
CA ASN A 4 -22.98 -11.02 -31.16
C ASN A 4 -21.46 -11.13 -31.01
N PRO A 5 -20.68 -10.16 -31.53
CA PRO A 5 -19.24 -10.14 -31.28
C PRO A 5 -18.99 -10.05 -29.77
N PRO A 6 -17.92 -10.68 -29.27
CA PRO A 6 -17.60 -10.61 -27.85
C PRO A 6 -17.44 -9.14 -27.44
N PRO A 7 -17.95 -8.74 -26.26
CA PRO A 7 -17.81 -7.38 -25.78
C PRO A 7 -16.33 -7.00 -25.76
N THR A 8 -16.00 -5.87 -26.40
CA THR A 8 -14.66 -5.31 -26.38
C THR A 8 -14.30 -5.00 -24.93
N LEU A 9 -13.30 -5.71 -24.39
CA LEU A 9 -12.89 -5.56 -23.00
C LEU A 9 -12.25 -4.17 -22.82
N GLN A 10 -13.03 -3.20 -22.34
CA GLN A 10 -12.51 -1.86 -22.08
C GLN A 10 -11.76 -1.87 -20.74
N ILE A 11 -10.43 -1.82 -20.82
CA ILE A 11 -9.56 -1.86 -19.64
C ILE A 11 -9.57 -0.46 -19.00
N PRO A 12 -9.94 -0.33 -17.71
CA PRO A 12 -9.92 0.95 -17.02
C PRO A 12 -8.51 1.55 -17.02
N ILE A 13 -8.39 2.80 -17.44
CA ILE A 13 -7.13 3.55 -17.41
C ILE A 13 -6.87 3.99 -15.95
N PRO A 14 -5.65 3.80 -15.42
CA PRO A 14 -5.29 4.27 -14.08
C PRO A 14 -5.52 5.78 -13.92
N ALA A 15 -5.89 6.20 -12.70
CA ALA A 15 -5.93 7.62 -12.38
C ALA A 15 -4.50 8.20 -12.42
N PRO A 16 -4.31 9.44 -12.90
CA PRO A 16 -2.99 10.04 -13.02
C PRO A 16 -2.31 10.22 -11.66
N MET A 17 -1.00 10.46 -11.69
CA MET A 17 -0.24 10.70 -10.47
C MET A 17 -0.65 12.01 -9.80
N ASN A 18 -0.77 11.96 -8.48
CA ASN A 18 -0.93 13.15 -7.65
C ASN A 18 0.40 13.42 -6.92
N PHE A 19 0.98 14.57 -7.18
CA PHE A 19 2.23 15.02 -6.55
C PHE A 19 2.00 15.97 -5.36
N ASN A 20 0.75 16.12 -4.93
CA ASN A 20 0.38 16.93 -3.77
C ASN A 20 0.07 16.02 -2.57
N GLY A 21 0.66 16.31 -1.41
CA GLY A 21 0.44 15.54 -0.18
C GLY A 21 1.39 14.34 -0.07
N ASN A 22 0.84 13.12 0.12
CA ASN A 22 1.64 11.91 0.31
C ASN A 22 2.06 11.30 -1.04
N VAL A 23 3.03 11.95 -1.68
CA VAL A 23 3.56 11.57 -3.01
C VAL A 23 4.00 10.10 -3.08
N ASN A 24 4.57 9.55 -2.01
CA ASN A 24 4.99 8.14 -1.98
C ASN A 24 3.78 7.19 -2.04
N GLN A 25 2.73 7.47 -1.27
CA GLN A 25 1.52 6.64 -1.30
C GLN A 25 0.79 6.74 -2.64
N ASP A 26 0.71 7.95 -3.21
CA ASP A 26 0.15 8.18 -4.55
C ASP A 26 0.94 7.43 -5.64
N TRP A 27 2.27 7.43 -5.56
CA TRP A 27 3.15 6.65 -6.42
C TRP A 27 2.89 5.15 -6.30
N LYS A 28 2.87 4.60 -5.08
CA LYS A 28 2.60 3.17 -4.84
C LYS A 28 1.25 2.74 -5.40
N ARG A 29 0.21 3.57 -5.25
CA ARG A 29 -1.11 3.33 -5.86
C ARG A 29 -1.00 3.29 -7.38
N PHE A 30 -0.46 4.36 -7.97
CA PHE A 30 -0.33 4.51 -9.42
C PHE A 30 0.46 3.36 -10.04
N HIS A 31 1.64 3.04 -9.50
CA HIS A 31 2.50 1.97 -10.02
C HIS A 31 1.79 0.61 -10.00
N ARG A 32 1.04 0.29 -8.93
CA ARG A 32 0.22 -0.93 -8.86
C ARG A 32 -0.86 -0.96 -9.96
N GLU A 33 -1.63 0.12 -10.09
CA GLU A 33 -2.70 0.23 -11.08
C GLU A 33 -2.16 0.17 -12.52
N PHE A 34 -1.06 0.87 -12.79
CA PHE A 34 -0.38 0.83 -14.07
C PHE A 34 0.16 -0.56 -14.39
N THR A 35 0.70 -1.30 -13.42
CA THR A 35 1.21 -2.67 -13.64
C THR A 35 0.08 -3.62 -14.09
N VAL A 36 -1.10 -3.49 -13.47
CA VAL A 36 -2.30 -4.24 -13.86
C VAL A 36 -2.73 -3.83 -15.26
N TYR A 37 -2.85 -2.53 -15.52
CA TYR A 37 -3.21 -1.99 -16.83
C TYR A 37 -2.27 -2.45 -17.94
N SER A 38 -0.95 -2.33 -17.74
CA SER A 38 0.10 -2.72 -18.68
C SER A 38 0.01 -4.21 -19.05
N THR A 39 -0.30 -5.06 -18.07
CA THR A 39 -0.48 -6.50 -18.30
C THR A 39 -1.78 -6.78 -19.06
N ALA A 40 -2.90 -6.19 -18.63
CA ALA A 40 -4.20 -6.41 -19.26
C ALA A 40 -4.25 -5.89 -20.71
N SER A 41 -3.61 -4.74 -20.98
CA SER A 41 -3.57 -4.09 -22.29
C SER A 41 -2.51 -4.68 -23.22
N ARG A 42 -1.72 -5.65 -22.75
CA ARG A 42 -0.56 -6.21 -23.47
C ARG A 42 0.46 -5.15 -23.89
N LEU A 43 0.57 -4.07 -23.12
CA LEU A 43 1.53 -3.01 -23.36
C LEU A 43 2.97 -3.53 -23.40
N LYS A 44 3.24 -4.63 -22.68
CA LYS A 44 4.55 -5.33 -22.70
C LYS A 44 4.96 -5.88 -24.06
N ASP A 45 4.00 -6.09 -24.97
CA ASP A 45 4.26 -6.58 -26.33
C ASP A 45 4.64 -5.45 -27.30
N CYS A 46 4.44 -4.19 -26.90
CA CYS A 46 4.86 -3.02 -27.67
C CYS A 46 6.37 -2.75 -27.52
N ASP A 47 6.94 -1.96 -28.43
CA ASP A 47 8.31 -1.47 -28.28
C ASP A 47 8.47 -0.57 -27.05
N THR A 48 9.71 -0.37 -26.59
CA THR A 48 9.92 0.33 -25.33
C THR A 48 9.58 1.82 -25.38
N GLU A 49 9.68 2.45 -26.55
CA GLU A 49 9.31 3.85 -26.73
C GLU A 49 7.81 4.02 -26.49
N GLN A 50 6.99 3.16 -27.09
CA GLN A 50 5.55 3.13 -26.90
C GLN A 50 5.17 2.81 -25.44
N GLN A 51 5.89 1.88 -24.79
CA GLN A 51 5.68 1.55 -23.38
C GLN A 51 5.90 2.79 -22.49
N GLN A 52 6.99 3.52 -22.72
CA GLN A 52 7.34 4.72 -21.95
C GLN A 52 6.39 5.88 -22.21
N ALA A 53 6.09 6.15 -23.49
CA ALA A 53 5.14 7.19 -23.88
C ALA A 53 3.77 6.94 -23.24
N THR A 54 3.31 5.68 -23.26
CA THR A 54 2.04 5.29 -22.62
C THR A 54 2.09 5.49 -21.10
N PHE A 55 3.18 5.09 -20.45
CA PHE A 55 3.36 5.32 -19.01
C PHE A 55 3.30 6.81 -18.66
N LEU A 56 4.08 7.65 -19.35
CA LEU A 56 4.16 9.10 -19.11
C LEU A 56 2.84 9.81 -19.45
N ALA A 57 2.11 9.35 -20.46
CA ALA A 57 0.80 9.86 -20.81
C ALA A 57 -0.23 9.58 -19.69
N ILE A 58 -0.28 8.36 -19.18
CA ILE A 58 -1.20 7.97 -18.10
C ILE A 58 -0.78 8.61 -16.76
N ALA A 59 0.53 8.75 -16.50
CA ALA A 59 1.03 9.41 -15.30
C ALA A 59 0.66 10.90 -15.24
N GLY A 60 0.44 11.54 -16.38
CA GLY A 60 -0.05 12.91 -16.51
C GLY A 60 1.03 13.96 -16.75
N SER A 61 0.60 15.18 -17.07
CA SER A 61 1.48 16.29 -17.46
C SER A 61 2.52 16.66 -16.40
N GLU A 62 2.14 16.61 -15.13
CA GLU A 62 3.06 16.92 -14.03
C GLU A 62 4.15 15.84 -13.88
N ALA A 63 3.81 14.57 -14.13
CA ALA A 63 4.79 13.50 -14.17
C ALA A 63 5.79 13.71 -15.31
N GLN A 64 5.31 14.09 -16.50
CA GLN A 64 6.17 14.44 -17.65
C GLN A 64 7.12 15.59 -17.32
N ARG A 65 6.63 16.65 -16.66
CA ARG A 65 7.45 17.78 -16.21
C ARG A 65 8.49 17.35 -15.17
N ILE A 66 8.14 16.48 -14.23
CA ILE A 66 9.09 15.95 -13.24
C ILE A 66 10.13 15.06 -13.93
N PHE A 67 9.72 14.25 -14.90
CA PHE A 67 10.60 13.34 -15.63
C PHE A 67 11.77 14.08 -16.30
N THR A 68 11.57 15.30 -16.82
CA THR A 68 12.66 16.11 -17.38
C THR A 68 13.74 16.50 -16.37
N THR A 69 13.46 16.35 -15.07
CA THR A 69 14.40 16.63 -13.98
C THR A 69 15.06 15.37 -13.41
N LEU A 70 14.57 14.18 -13.77
CA LEU A 70 15.07 12.93 -13.23
C LEU A 70 16.31 12.47 -14.01
N THR A 71 17.35 12.07 -13.27
CA THR A 71 18.53 11.43 -13.86
C THR A 71 18.20 9.97 -14.15
N VAL A 72 17.90 9.66 -15.41
CA VAL A 72 17.79 8.28 -15.88
C VAL A 72 19.12 7.89 -16.49
N ASN A 73 19.68 6.74 -16.11
CA ASN A 73 20.92 6.23 -16.70
C ASN A 73 20.74 6.13 -18.22
N PRO A 74 21.54 6.84 -19.05
CA PRO A 74 21.35 6.86 -20.50
C PRO A 74 21.36 5.46 -21.13
N LYS A 75 22.14 4.53 -20.56
CA LYS A 75 22.22 3.14 -21.01
C LYS A 75 20.97 2.30 -20.70
N GLU A 76 20.09 2.81 -19.84
CA GLU A 76 18.84 2.18 -19.44
C GLU A 76 17.62 3.06 -19.76
N SER A 77 17.84 4.27 -20.30
CA SER A 77 16.79 5.24 -20.57
C SER A 77 15.76 4.73 -21.59
N ASP A 78 16.13 3.76 -22.43
CA ASP A 78 15.23 3.04 -23.35
C ASP A 78 14.50 1.86 -22.67
N LYS A 79 14.46 1.79 -21.33
CA LYS A 79 13.72 0.76 -20.58
C LYS A 79 12.68 1.41 -19.69
N LEU A 80 11.41 1.03 -19.87
CA LEU A 80 10.30 1.45 -18.98
C LEU A 80 10.65 1.23 -17.50
N LYS A 81 11.40 0.17 -17.19
CA LYS A 81 11.89 -0.09 -15.83
C LYS A 81 12.73 1.06 -15.25
N ALA A 82 13.63 1.64 -16.02
CA ALA A 82 14.49 2.73 -15.53
C ALA A 82 13.67 4.00 -15.23
N VAL A 83 12.65 4.26 -16.04
CA VAL A 83 11.68 5.34 -15.78
C VAL A 83 10.94 5.09 -14.47
N ILE A 84 10.41 3.88 -14.28
CA ILE A 84 9.72 3.47 -13.05
C ILE A 84 10.64 3.62 -11.83
N ASP A 85 11.88 3.14 -11.91
CA ASP A 85 12.85 3.21 -10.80
C ASP A 85 13.24 4.66 -10.45
N ALA A 86 13.33 5.54 -11.46
CA ALA A 86 13.59 6.96 -11.25
C ALA A 86 12.41 7.64 -10.51
N PHE A 87 11.17 7.33 -10.89
CA PHE A 87 9.99 7.83 -10.18
C PHE A 87 9.87 7.25 -8.77
N GLU A 88 10.15 5.97 -8.56
CA GLU A 88 10.19 5.34 -7.23
C GLU A 88 11.19 6.08 -6.33
N THR A 89 12.39 6.34 -6.83
CA THR A 89 13.43 7.08 -6.10
C THR A 89 12.98 8.50 -5.76
N TYR A 90 12.44 9.23 -6.74
CA TYR A 90 11.95 10.59 -6.56
C TYR A 90 10.82 10.64 -5.51
N CYS A 91 9.80 9.80 -5.66
CA CYS A 91 8.63 9.81 -4.79
C CYS A 91 8.98 9.35 -3.38
N LYS A 92 9.86 8.34 -3.24
CA LYS A 92 10.35 7.87 -1.94
C LYS A 92 11.13 8.95 -1.19
N SER A 93 11.96 9.74 -1.87
CA SER A 93 12.72 10.85 -1.26
C SER A 93 11.83 11.94 -0.65
N ARG A 94 10.59 12.06 -1.15
CA ARG A 94 9.59 13.03 -0.68
C ARG A 94 8.63 12.44 0.33
N CYS A 95 8.86 11.21 0.79
CA CYS A 95 8.11 10.63 1.89
C CYS A 95 8.43 11.39 3.18
N ASN A 96 7.43 12.04 3.78
CA ASN A 96 7.57 12.60 5.10
C ASN A 96 7.46 11.47 6.14
N VAL A 97 8.60 10.81 6.39
CA VAL A 97 8.70 9.69 7.33
C VAL A 97 8.20 10.08 8.73
N THR A 98 8.47 11.31 9.18
CA THR A 98 7.98 11.82 10.46
C THR A 98 6.45 11.83 10.52
N PHE A 99 5.79 12.33 9.48
CA PHE A 99 4.33 12.33 9.40
C PHE A 99 3.75 10.92 9.25
N ALA A 100 4.41 10.03 8.51
CA ALA A 100 4.02 8.62 8.40
C ALA A 100 4.05 7.94 9.77
N ARG A 101 5.15 8.09 10.52
CA ARG A 101 5.30 7.59 11.89
C ARG A 101 4.28 8.19 12.84
N PHE A 102 3.98 9.49 12.72
CA PHE A 102 2.91 10.13 13.49
C PHE A 102 1.55 9.49 13.20
N THR A 103 1.21 9.28 11.92
CA THR A 103 -0.06 8.67 11.49
C THR A 103 -0.17 7.23 11.96
N PHE A 104 0.89 6.44 11.80
CA PHE A 104 0.99 5.08 12.36
C PHE A 104 0.73 5.09 13.86
N ASN A 105 1.42 5.93 14.62
CA ASN A 105 1.30 5.96 16.08
C ASN A 105 -0.02 6.53 16.60
N LYS A 106 -0.76 7.29 15.79
CA LYS A 106 -2.10 7.77 16.11
C LYS A 106 -3.21 6.75 15.81
N ARG A 107 -2.91 5.68 15.06
CA ARG A 107 -3.92 4.70 14.64
C ARG A 107 -4.39 3.86 15.84
N MET A 108 -5.69 3.96 16.14
CA MET A 108 -6.41 3.19 17.16
C MET A 108 -7.56 2.44 16.51
N GLN A 109 -7.87 1.22 16.94
CA GLN A 109 -9.03 0.45 16.49
C GLN A 109 -10.31 1.25 16.77
N ARG A 110 -11.14 1.43 15.73
CA ARG A 110 -12.40 2.18 15.84
C ARG A 110 -13.49 1.34 16.50
N GLU A 111 -14.53 1.99 16.97
CA GLU A 111 -15.72 1.28 17.43
C GLU A 111 -16.38 0.51 16.27
N GLY A 112 -16.69 -0.77 16.50
CA GLY A 112 -17.24 -1.66 15.48
C GLY A 112 -16.26 -2.12 14.41
N GLU A 113 -15.00 -1.68 14.44
CA GLU A 113 -13.98 -2.14 13.50
C GLU A 113 -13.42 -3.51 13.91
N THR A 114 -13.32 -4.43 12.95
CA THR A 114 -12.68 -5.74 13.16
C THR A 114 -11.16 -5.59 13.32
N PHE A 115 -10.56 -6.51 14.06
CA PHE A 115 -9.12 -6.55 14.27
C PHE A 115 -8.36 -6.72 12.96
N ASP A 116 -8.86 -7.56 12.04
CA ASP A 116 -8.20 -7.76 10.74
C ASP A 116 -8.20 -6.50 9.86
N SER A 117 -9.26 -5.67 9.93
CA SER A 117 -9.28 -4.34 9.29
C SER A 117 -8.24 -3.42 9.90
N PHE A 118 -8.22 -3.33 11.24
CA PHE A 118 -7.25 -2.53 11.97
C PHE A 118 -5.79 -2.96 11.69
N LEU A 119 -5.53 -4.27 11.71
CA LEU A 119 -4.22 -4.88 11.44
C LEU A 119 -3.74 -4.57 10.01
N THR A 120 -4.65 -4.68 9.04
CA THR A 120 -4.36 -4.34 7.64
C THR A 120 -3.94 -2.87 7.53
N ASP A 121 -4.67 -1.96 8.15
CA ASP A 121 -4.36 -0.53 8.12
C ASP A 121 -3.00 -0.20 8.75
N ILE A 122 -2.69 -0.73 9.95
CA ILE A 122 -1.39 -0.44 10.58
C ILE A 122 -0.22 -1.04 9.79
N ARG A 123 -0.41 -2.19 9.13
CA ARG A 123 0.58 -2.77 8.21
C ARG A 123 0.79 -1.91 6.97
N ILE A 124 -0.27 -1.30 6.44
CA ILE A 124 -0.16 -0.36 5.32
C ILE A 124 0.63 0.88 5.76
N LEU A 125 0.30 1.45 6.92
CA LEU A 125 0.98 2.64 7.46
C LEU A 125 2.46 2.39 7.76
N ALA A 126 2.82 1.20 8.27
CA ALA A 126 4.21 0.85 8.59
C ALA A 126 5.14 0.93 7.37
N LYS A 127 4.64 0.64 6.16
CA LYS A 127 5.43 0.65 4.90
C LYS A 127 6.01 2.02 4.54
N ASP A 128 5.48 3.10 5.11
CA ASP A 128 5.94 4.47 4.89
C ASP A 128 6.80 5.00 6.05
N CYS A 129 6.94 4.23 7.13
CA CYS A 129 7.59 4.66 8.36
C CYS A 129 9.11 4.41 8.40
N ASP A 130 9.66 3.75 7.39
CA ASP A 130 11.09 3.40 7.32
C ASP A 130 11.58 2.72 8.63
N TYR A 131 10.81 1.74 9.10
CA TYR A 131 11.15 0.99 10.32
C TYR A 131 12.16 -0.13 10.08
N SER A 132 12.38 -0.52 8.83
CA SER A 132 13.41 -1.50 8.46
C SER A 132 13.29 -2.77 9.30
N THR A 133 14.34 -3.16 10.04
CA THR A 133 14.42 -4.43 10.76
C THR A 133 13.56 -4.50 12.03
N VAL A 134 13.03 -3.37 12.52
CA VAL A 134 12.20 -3.31 13.74
C VAL A 134 10.70 -3.18 13.45
N GLU A 135 10.28 -3.37 12.19
CA GLU A 135 8.87 -3.25 11.79
C GLU A 135 7.96 -4.20 12.58
N GLU A 136 8.35 -5.47 12.76
CA GLU A 136 7.51 -6.45 13.47
C GLU A 136 7.33 -6.13 14.96
N SER A 137 8.39 -5.66 15.63
CA SER A 137 8.29 -5.25 17.04
C SER A 137 7.38 -4.03 17.17
N LEU A 138 7.51 -3.05 16.28
CA LEU A 138 6.67 -1.85 16.31
C LEU A 138 5.21 -2.14 15.94
N LEU A 139 4.95 -3.09 15.05
CA LEU A 139 3.59 -3.58 14.79
C LEU A 139 2.99 -4.25 16.04
N THR A 140 3.80 -5.04 16.76
CA THR A 140 3.37 -5.69 18.00
C THR A 140 3.00 -4.64 19.06
N ASP A 141 3.87 -3.67 19.29
CA ASP A 141 3.61 -2.54 20.20
C ASP A 141 2.35 -1.78 19.78
N ARG A 142 2.20 -1.56 18.47
CA ARG A 142 1.05 -0.83 17.93
C ARG A 142 -0.27 -1.56 18.10
N ILE A 143 -0.27 -2.89 18.01
CA ILE A 143 -1.42 -3.74 18.34
C ILE A 143 -1.78 -3.55 19.81
N VAL A 144 -0.83 -3.74 20.73
CA VAL A 144 -1.07 -3.63 22.17
C VAL A 144 -1.63 -2.25 22.53
N ILE A 145 -1.02 -1.18 22.04
CA ILE A 145 -1.47 0.18 22.35
C ILE A 145 -2.80 0.49 21.63
N GLY A 146 -2.99 -0.01 20.41
CA GLY A 146 -4.07 0.41 19.51
C GLY A 146 -5.38 -0.38 19.60
N VAL A 147 -5.39 -1.59 20.16
CA VAL A 147 -6.64 -2.36 20.35
C VAL A 147 -7.60 -1.62 21.27
N ARG A 148 -8.91 -1.71 21.00
CA ARG A 148 -9.94 -1.01 21.78
C ARG A 148 -10.32 -1.74 23.07
N ASP A 149 -10.32 -3.08 23.04
CA ASP A 149 -10.71 -3.91 24.19
C ASP A 149 -9.61 -3.91 25.27
N ASP A 150 -9.91 -3.30 26.42
CA ASP A 150 -9.01 -3.20 27.56
C ASP A 150 -8.70 -4.56 28.21
N THR A 151 -9.64 -5.51 28.15
CA THR A 151 -9.43 -6.88 28.65
C THR A 151 -8.46 -7.63 27.76
N LEU A 152 -8.65 -7.53 26.45
CA LEU A 152 -7.68 -8.05 25.47
C LEU A 152 -6.31 -7.42 25.66
N ARG A 153 -6.23 -6.09 25.84
CA ARG A 153 -4.96 -5.39 26.09
C ARG A 153 -4.27 -5.90 27.35
N ALA A 154 -5.01 -6.06 28.45
CA ALA A 154 -4.47 -6.64 29.68
C ALA A 154 -3.93 -8.07 29.46
N ASN A 155 -4.63 -8.89 28.66
CA ASN A 155 -4.18 -10.24 28.33
C ASN A 155 -2.90 -10.25 27.47
N LEU A 156 -2.79 -9.35 26.50
CA LEU A 156 -1.56 -9.18 25.70
C LEU A 156 -0.37 -8.80 26.59
N LEU A 157 -0.57 -7.86 27.52
CA LEU A 157 0.47 -7.38 28.46
C LEU A 157 0.93 -8.42 29.48
N ARG A 158 0.18 -9.52 29.68
CA ARG A 158 0.62 -10.63 30.55
C ARG A 158 1.77 -11.44 29.95
N LYS A 159 1.95 -11.41 28.63
CA LYS A 159 3.09 -12.08 27.97
C LYS A 159 4.33 -11.18 28.04
N SER A 160 5.33 -11.61 28.81
CA SER A 160 6.61 -10.89 28.95
C SER A 160 7.42 -10.79 27.66
N LYS A 161 7.21 -11.74 26.73
CA LYS A 161 7.79 -11.75 25.38
C LYS A 161 6.68 -12.03 24.37
N LEU A 162 5.99 -10.99 23.93
CA LEU A 162 4.94 -11.09 22.94
C LEU A 162 5.53 -11.01 21.53
N SER A 163 5.27 -12.02 20.70
CA SER A 163 5.60 -11.98 19.27
C SER A 163 4.45 -11.37 18.47
N LEU A 164 4.73 -10.85 17.27
CA LEU A 164 3.69 -10.33 16.38
C LEU A 164 2.63 -11.41 16.06
N LYS A 165 3.08 -12.64 15.81
CA LYS A 165 2.20 -13.78 15.56
C LYS A 165 1.27 -14.04 16.75
N ASP A 166 1.84 -14.09 17.96
CA ASP A 166 1.07 -14.32 19.18
C ASP A 166 0.04 -13.21 19.42
N ALA A 167 0.42 -11.94 19.20
CA ALA A 167 -0.50 -10.81 19.33
C ALA A 167 -1.69 -10.93 18.37
N ILE A 168 -1.42 -11.27 17.11
CA ILE A 168 -2.45 -11.46 16.08
C ILE A 168 -3.39 -12.61 16.44
N ASP A 169 -2.84 -13.76 16.83
CA ASP A 169 -3.63 -14.94 17.17
C ASP A 169 -4.52 -14.68 18.40
N MET A 170 -4.00 -13.99 19.42
CA MET A 170 -4.76 -13.61 20.61
C MET A 170 -5.90 -12.64 20.28
N CYS A 171 -5.67 -11.65 19.42
CA CYS A 171 -6.71 -10.69 19.04
C CYS A 171 -7.84 -11.38 18.26
N ARG A 172 -7.50 -12.23 17.28
CA ARG A 172 -8.50 -13.01 16.50
C ARG A 172 -9.28 -13.99 17.37
N ALA A 173 -8.62 -14.66 18.30
CA ALA A 173 -9.28 -15.56 19.24
C ALA A 173 -10.27 -14.79 20.13
N SER A 174 -9.91 -13.58 20.58
CA SER A 174 -10.78 -12.72 21.38
C SER A 174 -12.04 -12.30 20.63
N GLU A 175 -11.90 -11.83 19.38
CA GLU A 175 -13.05 -11.46 18.54
C GLU A 175 -13.96 -12.65 18.23
N SER A 176 -13.37 -13.81 17.93
CA SER A 176 -14.12 -15.04 17.66
C SER A 176 -14.91 -15.50 18.89
N SER A 177 -14.28 -15.49 20.06
CA SER A 177 -14.91 -15.87 21.33
C SER A 177 -16.05 -14.90 21.68
N ALA A 178 -15.84 -13.60 21.48
CA ALA A 178 -16.88 -12.59 21.71
C ALA A 178 -18.07 -12.70 20.74
N SER A 179 -17.84 -13.16 19.50
CA SER A 179 -18.92 -13.46 18.55
C SER A 179 -19.71 -14.70 18.99
N GLN A 180 -19.01 -15.78 19.31
CA GLN A 180 -19.63 -17.04 19.75
C GLN A 180 -20.45 -16.87 21.03
N VAL A 181 -19.95 -16.11 22.01
CA VAL A 181 -20.71 -15.81 23.24
C VAL A 181 -22.01 -15.07 22.90
N ARG A 182 -21.95 -14.06 22.02
CA ARG A 182 -23.15 -13.31 21.57
C ARG A 182 -24.16 -14.17 20.82
N GLU A 183 -23.75 -15.26 20.18
CA GLU A 183 -24.68 -16.20 19.53
C GLU A 183 -25.39 -17.13 20.53
N ILE A 184 -24.80 -17.32 21.72
CA ILE A 184 -25.30 -18.23 22.75
C ILE A 184 -26.15 -17.50 23.81
N THR A 185 -26.04 -16.17 23.90
CA THR A 185 -26.76 -15.32 24.89
C THR A 185 -27.89 -14.54 24.24
#